data_AF-A0A965NUW9-F1
#
_entry.id   AF-A0A965NUW9-F1
#
_cell.length_a   1.000
_cell.length_b   1.000
_cell.length_c   1.000
_cell.angle_alpha   90.00
_cell.angle_beta   90.00
_cell.angle_gamma   90.00
#
_symmetry.space_group_name_H-M   'P 1'
#
loop_
_entity.id
_entity.type
_entity.pdbx_description
1 polymer ?
#
loop_
_entity_poly.entity_id
_entity_poly.type
_entity_poly.pdbx_seq_one_letter_code
_entity_poly.pdbx_strand_id
1 'polypeptide(L)' 'TYILDMPLRRLTKMSKVELETEQTALKKSISELTALLKSEDSIKTKVAAELDEIQKNFATPRRTKIAS' A
#
# COMPACT_ATOMS: atom_id res chain seq x y z
N THR A 1 21.34 13.00 9.42
CA THR A 1 21.22 12.41 10.77
C THR A 1 21.41 10.90 10.79
N TYR A 2 21.09 10.14 9.73
CA TYR A 2 21.10 8.66 9.76
C TYR A 2 22.46 7.95 9.71
N ILE A 3 23.53 8.62 9.25
CA ILE A 3 24.86 8.01 9.05
C ILE A 3 25.67 7.99 10.36
N LEU A 4 25.45 8.96 11.25
CA LEU A 4 26.19 9.08 12.51
C LEU A 4 25.68 8.12 13.59
N ASP A 5 24.42 7.69 13.52
CA ASP A 5 23.79 6.78 14.48
C ASP A 5 23.89 5.29 14.09
N MET A 6 24.53 4.96 12.95
CA MET A 6 24.63 3.57 12.50
C MET A 6 25.67 2.78 13.31
N PRO A 7 25.28 1.69 14.00
CA PRO A 7 26.23 0.86 14.73
C PRO A 7 27.12 0.07 13.77
N LEU A 8 28.41 -0.09 14.09
CA LEU A 8 29.42 -0.83 13.31
C LEU A 8 29.00 -2.26 12.90
N ARG A 9 28.06 -2.90 13.64
CA ARG A 9 27.50 -4.22 13.30
C ARG A 9 26.70 -4.22 11.99
N ARG A 10 26.11 -3.08 11.60
CA ARG A 10 25.41 -2.88 10.32
C ARG A 10 26.34 -2.73 9.12
N LEU A 11 27.66 -2.63 9.31
CA LEU A 11 28.64 -2.64 8.22
C LEU A 11 29.07 -4.06 7.80
N THR A 12 28.59 -5.10 8.48
CA THR A 12 28.86 -6.48 8.06
C THR A 12 28.18 -6.79 6.73
N LYS A 13 28.81 -7.65 5.91
CA LYS A 13 28.38 -7.96 4.53
C LYS A 13 26.90 -8.37 4.42
N MET A 14 26.34 -9.03 5.44
CA MET A 14 24.91 -9.39 5.51
C MET A 14 24.00 -8.15 5.56
N SER A 15 24.31 -7.18 6.42
CA SER A 15 23.50 -5.96 6.54
C SER A 15 23.54 -5.09 5.28
N LYS A 16 24.61 -5.16 4.49
CA LYS A 16 24.66 -4.46 3.19
C LYS A 16 23.68 -5.09 2.19
N VAL A 17 23.58 -6.41 2.14
CA VAL A 17 22.63 -7.13 1.28
C VAL A 17 21.20 -6.84 1.73
N GLU A 18 20.92 -6.86 3.04
CA GLU A 18 19.61 -6.50 3.58
C GLU A 18 19.19 -5.08 3.17
N LEU A 19 20.10 -4.11 3.26
CA LEU A 19 19.84 -2.73 2.81
C LEU A 19 19.61 -2.62 1.30
N GLU A 20 20.35 -3.38 0.48
CA GLU A 20 20.11 -3.44 -0.96
C GLU A 20 18.75 -4.08 -1.28
N THR A 21 18.36 -5.12 -0.55
CA THR A 21 17.03 -5.73 -0.69
C THR A 21 15.90 -4.81 -0.23
N GLU A 22 16.05 -4.11 0.90
CA GLU A 22 15.09 -3.10 1.34
C GLU A 22 14.99 -1.95 0.34
N GLN A 23 16.13 -1.49 -0.20
CA GLN A 23 16.13 -0.43 -1.20
C GLN A 23 15.40 -0.84 -2.48
N THR A 24 15.62 -2.06 -2.97
CA THR A 24 14.93 -2.57 -4.17
C THR A 24 13.45 -2.78 -3.91
N ALA A 25 13.07 -3.32 -2.75
CA ALA A 25 11.67 -3.46 -2.35
C ALA A 25 10.97 -2.09 -2.25
N LEU A 26 11.58 -1.11 -1.58
CA LEU A 26 11.04 0.25 -1.47
C LEU A 26 10.90 0.92 -2.84
N LYS A 27 11.89 0.79 -3.73
CA LYS A 27 11.80 1.31 -5.10
C LYS A 27 10.66 0.65 -5.89
N LYS A 28 10.45 -0.65 -5.71
CA LYS A 28 9.35 -1.38 -6.34
C LYS A 28 8.00 -0.86 -5.83
N SER A 29 7.84 -0.72 -4.51
CA SER A 29 6.63 -0.14 -3.92
C SER A 29 6.37 1.28 -4.39
N ILE A 30 7.42 2.12 -4.49
CA ILE A 30 7.29 3.48 -5.04
C ILE A 30 6.84 3.44 -6.50
N SER A 31 7.39 2.56 -7.32
CA SER A 31 6.97 2.41 -8.72
C SER A 31 5.51 1.98 -8.83
N GLU A 32 5.08 1.01 -8.02
CA GLU A 32 3.70 0.52 -7.98
C GLU A 32 2.72 1.62 -7.53
N LEU A 33 3.06 2.34 -6.47
CA LEU A 33 2.27 3.46 -5.96
C LEU A 33 2.24 4.64 -6.95
N THR A 34 3.36 4.92 -7.63
CA THR A 34 3.42 5.99 -8.65
C THR A 34 2.63 5.60 -9.90
N ALA A 35 2.65 4.32 -10.29
CA ALA A 35 1.82 3.82 -11.38
C ALA A 35 0.33 3.91 -11.04
N LEU A 36 -0.04 3.62 -9.79
CA LEU A 36 -1.40 3.83 -9.29
C LEU A 36 -1.80 5.31 -9.36
N LEU A 37 -0.91 6.21 -8.91
CA LEU A 37 -1.19 7.66 -8.90
C LEU A 37 -1.26 8.28 -10.30
N LYS A 38 -0.62 7.68 -11.31
CA LYS A 38 -0.62 8.19 -12.70
C LYS A 38 -1.91 7.94 -13.47
N SER A 39 -2.79 7.06 -13.01
CA SER A 39 -4.04 6.74 -13.70
C SER A 39 -5.22 6.92 -12.77
N GLU A 40 -5.97 8.01 -12.99
CA GLU A 40 -7.19 8.33 -12.24
C GLU A 40 -8.25 7.22 -12.36
N ASP A 41 -8.30 6.52 -13.50
CA ASP A 41 -9.17 5.36 -13.72
C ASP A 41 -8.76 4.16 -12.86
N SER A 42 -7.46 3.95 -12.66
CA SER A 42 -6.95 2.90 -11.77
C SER A 42 -7.28 3.18 -10.29
N ILE A 43 -7.32 4.45 -9.91
CA ILE A 43 -7.75 4.88 -8.58
C ILE A 43 -9.24 4.64 -8.41
N LYS A 44 -10.07 5.08 -9.37
CA LYS A 44 -11.53 4.88 -9.33
C LYS A 44 -11.92 3.40 -9.27
N THR A 45 -11.23 2.55 -10.05
CA THR A 45 -11.46 1.10 -10.01
C THR A 45 -11.06 0.47 -8.68
N LYS A 46 -9.93 0.85 -8.08
CA LYS A 46 -9.58 0.40 -6.72
C LYS A 46 -10.58 0.86 -5.67
N VAL A 47 -10.98 2.13 -5.69
CA VAL A 47 -11.97 2.68 -4.75
C VAL A 47 -13.32 1.97 -4.90
N ALA A 48 -13.76 1.69 -6.14
CA ALA A 48 -14.97 0.92 -6.39
C ALA A 48 -14.87 -0.51 -5.83
N ALA A 49 -13.74 -1.19 -6.02
CA ALA A 49 -13.52 -2.52 -5.48
C ALA A 49 -13.50 -2.52 -3.93
N GLU A 50 -12.85 -1.54 -3.32
CA GLU A 50 -12.84 -1.38 -1.85
C GLU A 50 -14.23 -1.08 -1.30
N LEU A 51 -15.03 -0.26 -1.99
CA LEU A 51 -16.43 0.00 -1.62
C LEU A 51 -17.30 -1.25 -1.75
N ASP A 52 -17.12 -2.07 -2.79
CA ASP A 52 -17.82 -3.34 -2.97
C ASP A 52 -17.47 -4.35 -1.88
N GLU A 53 -16.19 -4.41 -1.46
CA GLU A 53 -15.76 -5.26 -0.34
C GLU A 53 -16.39 -4.81 0.99
N ILE A 54 -16.41 -3.51 1.26
CA ILE A 54 -17.08 -2.95 2.44
C ILE A 54 -18.58 -3.25 2.39
N GLN A 55 -19.21 -3.10 1.23
CA GLN A 55 -20.62 -3.46 1.05
C GLN A 55 -20.84 -4.94 1.38
N LYS A 56 -20.04 -5.87 0.86
CA LYS A 56 -20.19 -7.30 1.16
C LYS A 56 -20.04 -7.62 2.65
N ASN A 57 -19.12 -6.96 3.32
CA ASN A 57 -18.83 -7.21 4.73
C ASN A 57 -19.86 -6.58 5.69
N PHE A 58 -20.44 -5.43 5.31
CA PHE A 58 -21.26 -4.62 6.23
C PHE A 58 -22.68 -4.33 5.71
N ALA A 59 -23.09 -4.88 4.57
CA ALA A 59 -24.45 -4.70 4.05
C ALA A 59 -25.48 -5.27 5.03
N THR A 60 -26.38 -4.40 5.47
CA THR A 60 -27.57 -4.77 6.23
C THR A 60 -28.81 -4.39 5.43
N PRO A 61 -29.90 -5.19 5.49
CA PRO A 61 -31.11 -4.90 4.75
C PRO A 61 -31.71 -3.57 5.19
N ARG A 62 -32.28 -2.82 4.24
CA ARG A 62 -33.00 -1.58 4.54
C ARG A 62 -34.15 -1.87 5.50
N ARG A 63 -34.13 -1.22 6.66
CA ARG A 63 -35.17 -1.36 7.69
C ARG A 63 -36.46 -0.64 7.33
N THR A 64 -36.37 0.43 6.54
CA THR A 64 -37.51 1.23 6.10
C THR A 64 -38.04 0.67 4.78
N LYS A 65 -39.32 0.29 4.76
CA LYS A 65 -40.03 -0.08 3.52
C LYS A 65 -40.43 1.19 2.78
N ILE A 66 -40.13 1.25 1.48
CA ILE A 66 -40.62 2.31 0.59
C ILE A 66 -41.92 1.78 -0.02
N ALA A 67 -43.05 2.40 0.30
CA ALA A 67 -44.31 2.14 -0.40
C ALA A 67 -44.27 2.88 -1.76
N SER A 68 -44.67 2.21 -2.83
CA SER A 68 -44.67 2.75 -4.20
C SER A 68 -45.62 3.92 -4.37
#